data_AF-A0A930YHJ7-F1
#
_entry.id   AF-A0A930YHJ7-F1
#
_cell.length_a   1.000
_cell.length_b   1.000
_cell.length_c   1.000
_cell.angle_alpha   90.00
_cell.angle_beta   90.00
_cell.angle_gamma   90.00
#
_symmetry.space_group_name_H-M   'P 1'
#
loop_
_entity.id
_entity.type
_entity.pdbx_description
1 polymer ?
#
loop_
_entity_poly.entity_id
_entity_poly.type
_entity_poly.pdbx_seq_one_letter_code
_entity_poly.pdbx_strand_id
1 'polypeptide(L)'
;MPEPERKQHPVIAGLVALVGVGLAIGLLAGGGALVATRVLGLDAAETATDSAARQSMYLPQPEKTTASAPSTQATQTAASEPTGPVFTTKTPDTGISLQAGQTTVSPMQRIDLTGTYVGGEGAVLQVQRATGPGDSWVDFPVTVTVSGGTFSTYVQTGRAGPNRFRVIDTDKEQTSNEVTVTIG
;
A
#
# COMPACT_ATOMS: atom_id res chain seq x y z
N MET A 1 -6.47 52.96 48.06
CA MET A 1 -7.17 52.52 46.84
C MET A 1 -6.56 51.20 46.42
N PRO A 2 -7.28 50.07 46.33
CA PRO A 2 -6.77 48.90 45.64
C PRO A 2 -7.05 48.98 44.13
N GLU A 3 -6.03 48.73 43.33
CA GLU A 3 -6.08 48.60 41.86
C GLU A 3 -6.95 47.40 41.42
N PRO A 4 -7.59 47.45 40.24
CA PRO A 4 -8.38 46.35 39.73
C PRO A 4 -7.46 45.18 39.32
N GLU A 5 -7.62 44.04 39.98
CA GLU A 5 -7.02 42.77 39.55
C GLU A 5 -7.48 42.44 38.13
N ARG A 6 -6.57 42.51 37.15
CA ARG A 6 -6.82 41.96 35.82
C ARG A 6 -6.84 40.44 35.93
N LYS A 7 -8.04 39.88 36.07
CA LYS A 7 -8.30 38.44 35.95
C LYS A 7 -7.83 37.96 34.58
N GLN A 8 -6.63 37.39 34.53
CA GLN A 8 -6.08 36.77 33.33
C GLN A 8 -6.85 35.46 33.13
N HIS A 9 -7.65 35.39 32.05
CA HIS A 9 -8.38 34.19 31.68
C HIS A 9 -7.61 33.46 30.56
N PRO A 10 -6.68 32.54 30.90
CA PRO A 10 -5.83 31.88 29.93
C PRO A 10 -6.61 31.09 28.88
N VAL A 11 -7.77 30.53 29.28
CA VAL A 11 -8.67 29.81 28.37
C VAL A 11 -9.31 30.75 27.35
N ILE A 12 -9.71 31.96 27.77
CA ILE A 12 -10.32 32.94 26.86
C ILE A 12 -9.27 33.46 25.88
N ALA A 13 -8.06 33.72 26.34
CA ALA A 13 -6.94 34.12 25.47
C ALA A 13 -6.60 33.04 24.43
N GLY A 14 -6.59 31.76 24.85
CA GLY A 14 -6.37 30.63 23.94
C GLY A 14 -7.46 30.49 22.88
N LEU A 15 -8.73 30.67 23.26
CA LEU A 15 -9.86 30.56 22.34
C LEU A 15 -9.87 31.71 21.30
N VAL A 16 -9.54 32.94 21.72
CA VAL A 16 -9.36 34.08 20.81
C VAL A 16 -8.20 33.84 19.84
N ALA A 17 -7.08 33.29 20.33
CA ALA A 17 -5.94 32.96 19.49
C ALA A 17 -6.30 31.89 18.43
N LEU A 18 -7.05 30.85 18.82
CA LEU A 18 -7.50 29.79 17.91
C LEU A 18 -8.39 30.35 16.78
N VAL A 19 -9.35 31.22 17.12
CA VAL A 19 -10.23 31.87 16.13
C VAL A 19 -9.42 32.76 15.18
N GLY A 20 -8.46 33.53 15.70
CA GLY A 20 -7.59 34.38 14.87
C GLY A 20 -6.74 33.57 13.88
N VAL A 21 -6.16 32.46 14.33
CA VAL A 21 -5.37 31.55 13.46
C VAL A 21 -6.27 30.90 12.40
N GLY A 22 -7.46 30.43 12.78
CA GLY A 22 -8.43 29.84 11.84
C GLY A 22 -8.85 30.81 10.73
N LEU A 23 -9.11 32.07 11.07
CA LEU A 23 -9.42 33.13 10.10
C LEU A 23 -8.25 33.40 9.14
N ALA A 24 -7.01 33.46 9.66
CA ALA A 24 -5.84 33.71 8.84
C ALA A 24 -5.59 32.58 7.82
N ILE A 25 -5.66 31.32 8.26
CA ILE A 25 -5.48 30.16 7.39
C ILE A 25 -6.64 30.05 6.38
N GLY A 26 -7.88 30.28 6.83
CA GLY A 26 -9.06 30.26 5.98
C GLY A 26 -9.01 31.33 4.87
N LEU A 27 -8.55 32.54 5.17
CA LEU A 27 -8.38 33.60 4.18
C LEU A 27 -7.27 33.30 3.16
N LEU A 28 -6.16 32.69 3.59
CA LEU A 28 -5.08 32.28 2.68
C LEU A 28 -5.53 31.18 1.72
N ALA A 29 -6.22 30.15 2.22
CA ALA A 29 -6.71 29.05 1.40
C ALA A 29 -7.88 29.48 0.48
N GLY A 30 -8.85 30.23 1.02
CA GLY A 30 -10.00 30.72 0.26
C GLY A 30 -9.64 31.78 -0.80
N GLY A 31 -8.67 32.65 -0.49
CA GLY A 31 -8.18 33.66 -1.42
C GLY A 31 -7.49 33.06 -2.65
N GLY A 32 -6.74 31.97 -2.48
CA GLY A 32 -6.08 31.28 -3.59
C GLY A 32 -7.04 30.65 -4.61
N ALA A 33 -8.16 30.07 -4.14
CA ALA A 33 -9.13 29.40 -5.00
C ALA A 33 -9.86 30.35 -5.97
N LEU A 34 -10.19 31.58 -5.54
CA LEU A 34 -10.90 32.56 -6.37
C LEU A 34 -10.02 33.21 -7.46
N VAL A 35 -8.70 33.19 -7.30
CA VAL A 35 -7.75 33.67 -8.32
C VAL A 35 -7.55 32.62 -9.42
N ALA A 36 -7.57 31.33 -9.06
CA ALA A 36 -7.44 30.23 -10.03
C ALA A 36 -8.59 30.19 -11.05
N THR A 37 -9.82 30.51 -10.63
CA THR A 37 -10.99 30.49 -11.51
C THR A 37 -11.02 31.60 -12.58
N ARG A 38 -10.21 32.66 -12.42
CA ARG A 38 -10.11 33.74 -13.44
C ARG A 38 -9.02 33.52 -14.49
N VAL A 39 -8.06 32.65 -14.23
CA VAL A 39 -6.99 32.31 -15.20
C VAL A 39 -7.40 31.13 -16.09
N LEU A 40 -8.33 30.28 -15.63
CA LEU A 40 -8.75 29.08 -16.35
C LEU A 40 -9.85 29.29 -17.40
N GLY A 41 -10.19 30.54 -17.72
CA GLY A 41 -10.96 30.89 -18.93
C GLY A 41 -12.19 29.99 -19.19
N LEU A 42 -13.23 30.08 -18.36
CA LEU A 42 -14.54 29.54 -18.71
C LEU A 42 -15.24 30.50 -19.69
N ASP A 43 -14.80 30.46 -20.94
CA ASP A 43 -15.61 30.84 -22.10
C ASP A 43 -15.21 29.91 -23.24
N ALA A 44 -15.79 28.72 -23.23
CA ALA A 44 -15.83 27.82 -24.36
C ALA A 44 -17.16 27.07 -24.32
N ALA A 45 -18.23 27.79 -24.66
CA ALA A 45 -19.22 27.19 -25.52
C ALA A 45 -18.48 26.81 -26.81
N GLU A 46 -18.56 25.56 -27.24
CA GLU A 46 -18.77 25.16 -28.64
C GLU A 46 -18.97 23.63 -28.70
N THR A 47 -20.21 23.29 -29.06
CA THR A 47 -20.55 22.36 -30.14
C THR A 47 -20.12 20.90 -29.98
N ALA A 48 -21.11 20.10 -29.55
CA ALA A 48 -21.18 18.68 -29.81
C ALA A 48 -20.99 18.42 -31.33
N THR A 49 -19.85 17.81 -31.69
CA THR A 49 -19.64 17.24 -33.01
C THR A 49 -19.80 15.75 -32.91
N ASP A 50 -20.98 15.30 -33.32
CA ASP A 50 -21.25 13.92 -33.70
C ASP A 50 -20.30 13.54 -34.84
N SER A 51 -19.53 12.48 -34.65
CA SER A 51 -18.68 11.91 -35.69
C SER A 51 -18.76 10.41 -35.57
N ALA A 52 -19.85 9.88 -36.12
CA ALA A 52 -19.99 8.51 -36.57
C ALA A 52 -18.87 8.14 -37.57
N ALA A 53 -17.69 7.83 -37.05
CA ALA A 53 -16.65 7.12 -37.79
C ALA A 53 -16.67 5.67 -37.33
N ARG A 54 -17.33 4.83 -38.13
CA ARG A 54 -17.21 3.36 -38.04
C ARG A 54 -15.76 2.98 -38.29
N GLN A 55 -14.94 2.98 -37.24
CA GLN A 55 -13.65 2.31 -37.24
C GLN A 55 -13.95 0.81 -37.19
N SER A 56 -13.93 0.16 -38.35
CA SER A 56 -13.90 -1.29 -38.42
C SER A 56 -12.64 -1.77 -37.71
N MET A 57 -12.76 -2.18 -36.45
CA MET A 57 -11.69 -2.87 -35.73
C MET A 57 -11.39 -4.17 -36.47
N TYR A 58 -10.13 -4.31 -36.89
CA TYR A 58 -9.59 -5.55 -37.42
C TYR A 58 -9.44 -6.53 -36.25
N LEU A 59 -10.32 -7.52 -36.17
CA LEU A 59 -10.18 -8.64 -35.25
C LEU A 59 -9.40 -9.75 -35.97
N PRO A 60 -8.15 -10.06 -35.56
CA PRO A 60 -7.46 -11.24 -36.06
C PRO A 60 -8.26 -12.49 -35.71
N GLN A 61 -8.39 -13.40 -36.67
CA GLN A 61 -9.14 -14.63 -36.49
C GLN A 61 -8.36 -15.57 -35.56
N PRO A 62 -8.95 -16.03 -34.44
CA PRO A 62 -8.26 -16.97 -33.57
C PRO A 62 -8.08 -18.31 -34.29
N GLU A 63 -6.85 -18.77 -34.40
CA GLU A 63 -6.59 -20.13 -34.84
C GLU A 63 -6.80 -21.12 -33.68
N LYS A 64 -7.26 -22.33 -34.01
CA LYS A 64 -7.38 -23.40 -33.03
C LYS A 64 -5.97 -23.83 -32.62
N THR A 65 -5.63 -23.70 -31.34
CA THR A 65 -4.51 -24.42 -30.76
C THR A 65 -4.73 -25.92 -30.96
N THR A 66 -3.95 -26.55 -31.83
CA THR A 66 -3.80 -27.99 -31.84
C THR A 66 -3.20 -28.40 -30.49
N ALA A 67 -3.95 -29.19 -29.72
CA ALA A 67 -3.40 -29.86 -28.56
C ALA A 67 -2.31 -30.81 -29.05
N SER A 68 -1.07 -30.35 -29.07
CA SER A 68 0.07 -31.25 -29.12
C SER A 68 0.02 -32.08 -27.85
N ALA A 69 -0.31 -33.36 -28.03
CA ALA A 69 -0.13 -34.36 -26.99
C ALA A 69 1.28 -34.24 -26.41
N PRO A 70 1.45 -34.36 -25.08
CA PRO A 70 2.76 -34.23 -24.47
C PRO A 70 3.65 -35.36 -25.00
N SER A 71 4.60 -35.03 -25.86
CA SER A 71 5.73 -35.91 -26.13
C SER A 71 6.54 -35.97 -24.84
N THR A 72 6.42 -37.09 -24.12
CA THR A 72 7.27 -37.42 -22.97
C THR A 72 8.71 -37.59 -23.46
N GLN A 73 9.43 -36.48 -23.55
CA GLN A 73 10.88 -36.49 -23.54
C GLN A 73 11.29 -36.21 -22.10
N ALA A 74 11.44 -37.31 -21.35
CA ALA A 74 11.97 -37.29 -20.00
C ALA A 74 13.39 -36.73 -20.04
N THR A 75 13.52 -35.41 -19.89
CA THR A 75 14.71 -34.82 -19.31
C THR A 75 14.41 -34.82 -17.82
N GLN A 76 14.99 -35.76 -17.08
CA GLN A 76 15.02 -35.72 -15.62
C GLN A 76 15.85 -34.50 -15.21
N THR A 77 15.24 -33.31 -15.25
CA THR A 77 15.63 -32.25 -14.33
C THR A 77 15.01 -32.66 -13.02
N ALA A 78 15.86 -33.23 -12.14
CA ALA A 78 15.51 -33.50 -10.77
C ALA A 78 14.68 -32.32 -10.24
N ALA A 79 13.52 -32.63 -9.67
CA ALA A 79 12.85 -31.69 -8.79
C ALA A 79 13.88 -31.35 -7.72
N SER A 80 14.53 -30.19 -7.86
CA SER A 80 15.15 -29.54 -6.74
C SER A 80 14.00 -29.18 -5.83
N GLU A 81 13.67 -30.11 -4.93
CA GLU A 81 13.13 -29.79 -3.62
C GLU A 81 13.85 -28.51 -3.18
N PRO A 82 13.13 -27.43 -2.85
CA PRO A 82 13.77 -26.18 -2.51
C PRO A 82 14.60 -26.42 -1.25
N THR A 83 15.88 -26.72 -1.43
CA THR A 83 16.93 -26.70 -0.42
C THR A 83 17.36 -25.25 -0.25
N GLY A 84 16.38 -24.36 -0.13
CA GLY A 84 16.56 -23.10 0.55
C GLY A 84 16.64 -23.40 2.04
N PRO A 85 17.38 -22.61 2.84
CA PRO A 85 17.33 -22.75 4.28
C PRO A 85 15.87 -22.65 4.72
N VAL A 86 15.33 -23.74 5.28
CA VAL A 86 14.10 -23.70 6.07
C VAL A 86 14.47 -22.95 7.33
N PHE A 87 14.36 -21.62 7.28
CA PHE A 87 14.37 -20.84 8.49
C PHE A 87 13.06 -21.17 9.19
N THR A 88 13.18 -21.88 10.31
CA THR A 88 12.15 -21.95 11.33
C THR A 88 11.92 -20.54 11.84
N THR A 89 11.04 -19.80 11.17
CA THR A 89 10.35 -18.68 11.78
C THR A 89 9.74 -19.23 13.06
N LYS A 90 10.01 -18.60 14.20
CA LYS A 90 9.28 -18.90 15.43
C LYS A 90 7.79 -18.99 15.09
N THR A 91 7.12 -20.04 15.55
CA THR A 91 5.67 -20.13 15.49
C THR A 91 5.11 -18.79 15.95
N PRO A 92 4.33 -18.08 15.12
CA PRO A 92 3.91 -16.75 15.45
C PRO A 92 3.04 -16.81 16.71
N ASP A 93 3.53 -16.21 17.80
CA ASP A 93 2.82 -16.13 19.08
C ASP A 93 1.47 -15.38 18.94
N THR A 94 1.33 -14.61 17.87
CA THR A 94 0.16 -13.82 17.54
C THR A 94 -0.85 -14.57 16.66
N GLY A 95 -0.53 -15.72 16.08
CA GLY A 95 -1.43 -16.43 15.16
C GLY A 95 -1.53 -15.84 13.74
N ILE A 96 -0.73 -14.79 13.43
CA ILE A 96 -0.51 -14.29 12.07
C ILE A 96 0.87 -14.78 11.59
N SER A 97 0.91 -15.59 10.53
CA SER A 97 2.15 -15.99 9.86
C SER A 97 2.34 -15.25 8.55
N LEU A 98 3.59 -14.93 8.21
CA LEU A 98 3.98 -14.28 6.97
C LEU A 98 5.20 -15.00 6.36
N GLN A 99 5.16 -15.20 5.05
CA GLN A 99 6.23 -15.76 4.24
C GLN A 99 6.43 -14.89 3.00
N ALA A 100 7.69 -14.81 2.55
CA ALA A 100 8.04 -14.21 1.27
C ALA A 100 8.30 -15.31 0.24
N GLY A 101 7.72 -15.18 -0.96
CA GLY A 101 7.93 -16.12 -2.05
C GLY A 101 9.35 -16.06 -2.65
N GLN A 102 10.07 -14.97 -2.40
CA GLN A 102 11.43 -14.74 -2.90
C GLN A 102 12.32 -14.19 -1.79
N THR A 103 13.56 -14.68 -1.70
CA THR A 103 14.58 -14.18 -0.75
C THR A 103 15.48 -13.11 -1.37
N THR A 104 15.58 -13.08 -2.70
CA THR A 104 16.35 -12.10 -3.47
C THR A 104 15.60 -11.72 -4.73
N VAL A 105 15.56 -10.43 -5.04
CA VAL A 105 14.89 -9.90 -6.24
C VAL A 105 15.68 -8.73 -6.84
N SER A 106 15.47 -8.47 -8.14
CA SER A 106 16.00 -7.24 -8.76
C SER A 106 15.28 -5.99 -8.22
N PRO A 107 15.88 -4.79 -8.31
CA PRO A 107 15.17 -3.55 -8.00
C PRO A 107 13.88 -3.45 -8.82
N MET A 108 12.79 -3.02 -8.17
CA MET A 108 11.46 -2.95 -8.80
C MET A 108 10.89 -4.30 -9.26
N GLN A 109 11.46 -5.43 -8.89
CA GLN A 109 10.80 -6.72 -9.09
C GLN A 109 9.73 -6.93 -8.01
N ARG A 110 8.70 -7.69 -8.37
CA ARG A 110 7.63 -8.09 -7.44
C ARG A 110 8.20 -9.03 -6.37
N ILE A 111 7.79 -8.81 -5.13
CA ILE A 111 8.00 -9.69 -3.99
C ILE A 111 6.63 -10.19 -3.55
N ASP A 112 6.37 -11.47 -3.74
CA ASP A 112 5.11 -12.08 -3.31
C ASP A 112 5.15 -12.33 -1.80
N LEU A 113 4.08 -11.96 -1.11
CA LEU A 113 3.90 -12.13 0.33
C LEU A 113 2.63 -12.94 0.57
N THR A 114 2.78 -14.05 1.29
CA THR A 114 1.66 -14.94 1.63
C THR A 114 1.66 -15.20 3.12
N GLY A 115 0.51 -15.61 3.66
CA GLY A 115 0.42 -15.91 5.08
C GLY A 115 -0.91 -16.48 5.51
N THR A 116 -0.97 -16.79 6.80
CA THR A 116 -2.17 -17.30 7.49
C THR A 116 -2.51 -16.41 8.67
N TYR A 117 -3.81 -16.32 8.99
CA TYR A 117 -4.28 -15.62 10.17
C TYR A 117 -5.44 -16.38 10.81
N VAL A 118 -5.12 -17.14 11.85
CA VAL A 118 -6.10 -17.92 12.63
C VAL A 118 -7.03 -16.96 13.40
N GLY A 119 -8.34 -17.05 13.17
CA GLY A 119 -9.33 -16.18 13.81
C GLY A 119 -9.34 -14.73 13.30
N GLY A 120 -8.66 -14.47 12.18
CA GLY A 120 -8.59 -13.16 11.53
C GLY A 120 -9.47 -13.02 10.29
N GLU A 121 -10.51 -13.84 10.13
CA GLU A 121 -11.37 -13.81 8.93
C GLU A 121 -11.96 -12.41 8.70
N GLY A 122 -11.82 -11.87 7.48
CA GLY A 122 -12.27 -10.54 7.13
C GLY A 122 -11.40 -9.39 7.66
N ALA A 123 -10.35 -9.67 8.45
CA ALA A 123 -9.44 -8.64 8.93
C ALA A 123 -8.71 -7.96 7.77
N VAL A 124 -8.46 -6.66 7.92
CA VAL A 124 -7.63 -5.88 6.99
C VAL A 124 -6.22 -5.81 7.56
N LEU A 125 -5.27 -6.33 6.80
CA LEU A 125 -3.86 -6.33 7.14
C LEU A 125 -3.14 -5.24 6.37
N GLN A 126 -2.36 -4.44 7.09
CA GLN A 126 -1.49 -3.39 6.55
C GLN A 126 -0.06 -3.95 6.44
N VAL A 127 0.53 -3.90 5.25
CA VAL A 127 1.95 -4.25 5.09
C VAL A 127 2.80 -3.13 5.67
N GLN A 128 3.82 -3.50 6.45
CA GLN A 128 4.80 -2.57 7.00
C GLN A 128 6.20 -2.94 6.56
N ARG A 129 7.06 -1.93 6.42
CA ARG A 129 8.48 -2.09 6.13
C ARG A 129 9.30 -1.49 7.26
N ALA A 130 10.39 -2.15 7.64
CA ALA A 130 11.32 -1.59 8.61
C ALA A 130 12.09 -0.39 8.04
N THR A 131 12.35 0.62 8.86
CA THR A 131 13.16 1.81 8.50
C THR A 131 14.55 1.81 9.11
N GLY A 132 14.84 0.89 10.02
CA GLY A 132 16.13 0.80 10.71
C GLY A 132 16.28 -0.51 11.49
N PRO A 133 17.30 -0.61 12.35
CA PRO A 133 17.40 -1.70 13.32
C PRO A 133 16.31 -1.58 14.39
N GLY A 134 15.88 -2.71 14.96
CA GLY A 134 14.83 -2.76 15.99
C GLY A 134 13.41 -2.56 15.43
N ASP A 135 12.53 -1.99 16.26
CA ASP A 135 11.07 -1.92 16.05
C ASP A 135 10.58 -0.66 15.31
N SER A 136 11.41 -0.08 14.45
CA SER A 136 10.99 1.07 13.63
C SER A 136 10.32 0.60 12.33
N TRP A 137 9.00 0.72 12.27
CA TRP A 137 8.17 0.28 11.15
C TRP A 137 7.37 1.43 10.56
N VAL A 138 7.20 1.43 9.24
CA VAL A 138 6.32 2.36 8.52
C VAL A 138 5.38 1.59 7.61
N ASP A 139 4.19 2.16 7.40
CA ASP A 139 3.22 1.58 6.49
C ASP A 139 3.75 1.63 5.06
N PHE A 140 3.72 0.46 4.43
CA PHE A 140 3.94 0.31 3.01
C PHE A 140 2.56 0.38 2.33
N PRO A 141 2.37 1.08 1.21
CA PRO A 141 1.03 1.37 0.66
C PRO A 141 0.36 0.14 -0.01
N VAL A 142 0.21 -0.94 0.74
CA VAL A 142 -0.39 -2.22 0.37
C VAL A 142 -1.18 -2.73 1.56
N THR A 143 -2.46 -2.98 1.35
CA THR A 143 -3.34 -3.67 2.29
C THR A 143 -3.84 -4.97 1.68
N VAL A 144 -4.24 -5.92 2.52
CA VAL A 144 -4.82 -7.18 2.10
C VAL A 144 -5.89 -7.62 3.09
N THR A 145 -6.97 -8.23 2.60
CA THR A 145 -8.02 -8.79 3.45
C THR A 145 -7.80 -10.28 3.62
N VAL A 146 -8.02 -10.79 4.82
CA VAL A 146 -7.96 -12.23 5.10
C VAL A 146 -9.23 -12.91 4.62
N SER A 147 -9.06 -14.01 3.88
CA SER A 147 -10.15 -14.85 3.41
C SER A 147 -9.79 -16.33 3.59
N GLY A 148 -10.70 -17.10 4.18
CA GLY A 148 -10.47 -18.51 4.49
C GLY A 148 -9.28 -18.74 5.43
N GLY A 149 -9.01 -17.79 6.33
CA GLY A 149 -7.85 -17.80 7.24
C GLY A 149 -6.49 -17.61 6.56
N THR A 150 -6.46 -17.19 5.28
CA THR A 150 -5.22 -16.95 4.52
C THR A 150 -5.23 -15.57 3.87
N PHE A 151 -4.05 -15.10 3.48
CA PHE A 151 -3.90 -13.87 2.69
C PHE A 151 -2.73 -13.99 1.71
N SER A 152 -2.83 -13.26 0.60
CA SER A 152 -1.79 -13.19 -0.43
C SER A 152 -1.78 -11.79 -1.04
N THR A 153 -0.60 -11.20 -1.15
CA THR A 153 -0.38 -9.88 -1.73
C THR A 153 1.03 -9.78 -2.30
N TYR A 154 1.41 -8.61 -2.80
CA TYR A 154 2.77 -8.38 -3.25
C TYR A 154 3.23 -6.95 -2.94
N VAL A 155 4.54 -6.77 -2.86
CA VAL A 155 5.18 -5.45 -2.78
C VAL A 155 6.19 -5.28 -3.91
N GLN A 156 6.47 -4.02 -4.25
CA GLN A 156 7.46 -3.67 -5.25
C GLN A 156 8.23 -2.45 -4.76
N THR A 157 9.55 -2.55 -4.71
CA THR A 157 10.40 -1.46 -4.20
C THR A 157 11.75 -1.47 -4.89
N GLY A 158 12.29 -0.28 -5.16
CA GLY A 158 13.65 -0.09 -5.69
C GLY A 158 14.72 0.10 -4.61
N ARG A 159 14.35 0.06 -3.32
CA ARG A 159 15.32 0.22 -2.22
C ARG A 159 16.25 -1.00 -2.15
N ALA A 160 17.49 -0.83 -2.59
CA ALA A 160 18.50 -1.88 -2.56
C ALA A 160 18.88 -2.32 -1.14
N GLY A 161 19.46 -3.51 -1.03
CA GLY A 161 19.92 -4.13 0.21
C GLY A 161 18.85 -4.98 0.91
N PRO A 162 19.08 -5.36 2.18
CA PRO A 162 18.12 -6.13 2.96
C PRO A 162 16.91 -5.27 3.32
N ASN A 163 15.73 -5.71 2.91
CA ASN A 163 14.45 -5.10 3.25
C ASN A 163 13.65 -6.06 4.13
N ARG A 164 13.18 -5.57 5.29
CA ARG A 164 12.33 -6.36 6.19
C ARG A 164 10.87 -5.92 6.06
N PHE A 165 9.99 -6.89 6.01
CA PHE A 165 8.55 -6.71 5.92
C PHE A 165 7.83 -7.47 7.03
N ARG A 166 6.68 -6.95 7.45
CA ARG A 166 5.70 -7.61 8.30
C ARG A 166 4.29 -7.16 7.89
N VAL A 167 3.28 -7.80 8.44
CA VAL A 167 1.89 -7.30 8.37
C VAL A 167 1.37 -7.00 9.77
N ILE A 168 0.44 -6.05 9.86
CA ILE A 168 -0.30 -5.70 11.09
C ILE A 168 -1.80 -5.71 10.83
N ASP A 169 -2.57 -6.30 11.73
CA ASP A 169 -4.02 -6.11 11.80
C ASP A 169 -4.30 -4.72 12.37
N THR A 170 -4.93 -3.84 11.58
CA THR A 170 -5.14 -2.44 11.96
C THR A 170 -6.17 -2.27 13.09
N ASP A 171 -7.02 -3.27 13.32
CA ASP A 171 -8.07 -3.21 14.33
C ASP A 171 -7.60 -3.77 15.68
N LYS A 172 -6.78 -4.83 15.64
CA LYS A 172 -6.27 -5.52 16.84
C LYS A 172 -4.83 -5.15 17.20
N GLU A 173 -4.17 -4.35 16.36
CA GLU A 173 -2.76 -3.96 16.46
C GLU A 173 -1.81 -5.17 16.56
N GLN A 174 -2.21 -6.29 15.96
CA GLN A 174 -1.51 -7.55 16.06
C GLN A 174 -0.59 -7.76 14.87
N THR A 175 0.69 -8.05 15.11
CA THR A 175 1.70 -8.18 14.06
C THR A 175 2.07 -9.62 13.73
N SER A 176 2.45 -9.88 12.48
CA SER A 176 3.09 -11.14 12.09
C SER A 176 4.54 -11.24 12.55
N ASN A 177 5.17 -12.38 12.28
CA ASN A 177 6.62 -12.47 12.17
C ASN A 177 7.17 -11.55 11.06
N GLU A 178 8.48 -11.31 11.11
CA GLU A 178 9.21 -10.58 10.07
C GLU A 178 9.69 -11.51 8.96
N VAL A 179 9.79 -10.98 7.74
CA VAL A 179 10.47 -11.62 6.60
C VAL A 179 11.51 -10.67 6.03
N THR A 180 12.65 -11.19 5.58
CA THR A 180 13.72 -10.38 4.99
C THR A 180 13.94 -10.78 3.54
N VAL A 181 13.99 -9.79 2.65
CA VAL A 181 14.24 -9.96 1.21
C VAL A 181 15.37 -9.03 0.78
N THR A 182 16.35 -9.56 0.06
CA THR A 182 17.47 -8.79 -0.48
C THR A 182 17.12 -8.23 -1.86
N ILE A 183 17.37 -6.95 -2.08
CA ILE A 183 17.09 -6.28 -3.35
C ILE A 183 18.40 -5.78 -3.97
N GLY A 184 18.66 -6.17 -5.22
CA GLY A 184 19.87 -5.75 -5.95
C GLY A 184 20.86 -6.86 -6.22
#